data_AF-A0A182T950-F1
#
_entry.id   AF-A0A182T950-F1
#
_cell.length_a   1.000
_cell.length_b   1.000
_cell.length_c   1.000
_cell.angle_alpha   90.00
_cell.angle_beta   90.00
_cell.angle_gamma   90.00
#
_symmetry.space_group_name_H-M   'P 1'
#
loop_
_entity.id
_entity.type
_entity.pdbx_description
1 polymer ?
#
loop_
_entity_poly.entity_id
_entity_poly.type
_entity_poly.pdbx_seq_one_letter_code
_entity_poly.pdbx_strand_id
1 'polypeptide(L)'
;MAYGQIGMIQAAAGFFVYFVIMAENGFLPLKLFGLRKSWDSKAINDLTDSYGQEWTYRDRKTLEFTCHTAFFVSIVVVQWADLIICKTRRNSIFHQGMRNWALNFGLVFETILAAILSYTPGMDKGLRMFPLKFVWWLPALPFSLSIFVYDEIRRFYLRRNPGGWLEQETYY
;
A
#
# COMPACT_ATOMS: atom_id res chain seq x y z
N MET A 1 -10.31 15.01 -6.11
CA MET A 1 -10.46 13.80 -5.26
C MET A 1 -9.30 12.83 -5.32
N ALA A 2 -8.83 12.45 -6.52
CA ALA A 2 -7.77 11.45 -6.69
C ALA A 2 -6.52 11.68 -5.80
N TYR A 3 -5.93 12.88 -5.83
CA TYR A 3 -4.71 13.17 -5.07
C TYR A 3 -4.94 13.46 -3.57
N GLY A 4 -6.05 14.12 -3.21
CA GLY A 4 -6.25 14.63 -1.86
C GLY A 4 -6.96 13.69 -0.88
N GLN A 5 -7.77 12.76 -1.37
CA GLN A 5 -8.53 11.85 -0.50
C GLN A 5 -8.07 10.40 -0.69
N ILE A 6 -8.21 9.87 -1.90
CA ILE A 6 -7.86 8.49 -2.20
C ILE A 6 -6.34 8.30 -2.07
N GLY A 7 -5.54 9.19 -2.68
CA GLY A 7 -4.09 9.16 -2.59
C GLY A 7 -3.56 9.25 -1.15
N MET A 8 -4.24 10.00 -0.26
CA MET A 8 -3.86 10.07 1.16
C MET A 8 -4.13 8.75 1.89
N ILE A 9 -5.23 8.05 1.57
CA ILE A 9 -5.52 6.73 2.14
C ILE A 9 -4.52 5.69 1.61
N GLN A 10 -4.16 5.75 0.32
CA GLN A 10 -3.14 4.89 -0.26
C GLN A 10 -1.76 5.11 0.39
N ALA A 11 -1.36 6.37 0.58
CA ALA A 11 -0.12 6.72 1.28
C ALA A 11 -0.13 6.21 2.73
N ALA A 12 -1.24 6.38 3.45
CA ALA A 12 -1.40 5.88 4.81
C ALA A 12 -1.29 4.34 4.88
N ALA A 13 -1.86 3.62 3.91
CA ALA A 13 -1.74 2.17 3.83
C ALA A 13 -0.28 1.71 3.69
N GLY A 14 0.49 2.37 2.81
CA GLY A 14 1.90 2.07 2.63
C GLY A 14 2.74 2.36 3.88
N PHE A 15 2.53 3.52 4.53
CA PHE A 15 3.21 3.83 5.79
C PHE A 15 2.82 2.85 6.91
N PHE A 16 1.56 2.42 6.95
CA PHE A 16 1.10 1.44 7.93
C PHE A 16 1.84 0.11 7.78
N VAL A 17 1.93 -0.43 6.55
CA VAL A 17 2.67 -1.67 6.26
C VAL A 17 4.15 -1.53 6.64
N TYR A 18 4.76 -0.38 6.33
CA TYR A 18 6.13 -0.07 6.71
C TYR A 18 6.34 -0.15 8.23
N PHE A 19 5.47 0.50 9.01
CA PHE A 19 5.57 0.47 10.47
C PHE A 19 5.31 -0.91 11.07
N VAL A 20 4.38 -1.68 10.49
CA VAL A 20 4.10 -3.06 10.94
C VAL A 20 5.34 -3.94 10.75
N ILE A 21 5.98 -3.90 9.58
CA ILE A 21 7.17 -4.73 9.31
C ILE A 21 8.35 -4.29 10.17
N MET A 22 8.57 -2.99 10.33
CA MET A 22 9.62 -2.49 11.21
C MET A 22 9.40 -2.91 12.67
N ALA A 23 8.17 -2.81 13.17
CA ALA A 23 7.82 -3.20 14.54
C ALA A 23 7.96 -4.71 14.77
N GLU A 24 7.54 -5.55 13.81
CA GLU A 24 7.71 -7.01 13.87
C GLU A 24 9.19 -7.42 13.92
N ASN A 25 10.09 -6.63 13.33
CA ASN A 25 11.53 -6.85 13.33
C ASN A 25 12.27 -6.04 14.42
N GLY A 26 11.56 -5.54 15.44
CA GLY A 26 12.18 -4.91 16.61
C GLY A 26 12.37 -3.39 16.57
N PHE A 27 12.09 -2.75 15.43
CA PHE A 27 12.13 -1.30 15.29
C PHE A 27 10.73 -0.70 15.50
N LEU A 28 10.39 -0.40 16.75
CA LEU A 28 9.12 0.23 17.09
C LEU A 28 9.01 1.63 16.43
N PRO A 29 7.80 2.08 16.05
CA PRO A 29 7.59 3.35 15.34
C PRO A 29 8.21 4.57 16.04
N LEU A 30 8.20 4.61 17.37
CA LEU A 30 8.79 5.69 18.15
C LEU A 30 10.32 5.76 18.02
N LYS A 31 10.99 4.61 17.91
CA LYS A 31 12.46 4.54 17.79
C LYS A 31 12.95 4.87 16.37
N LEU A 32 12.07 4.79 15.37
CA LEU A 32 12.39 5.13 13.98
C LEU A 32 12.62 6.63 13.75
N PHE A 33 12.02 7.49 14.57
CA PHE A 33 12.19 8.94 14.44
C PHE A 33 13.63 9.35 14.78
N GLY A 34 14.30 10.01 13.82
CA GLY A 34 15.69 10.46 13.99
C GLY A 34 16.75 9.37 13.76
N LEU A 35 16.35 8.12 13.51
CA LEU A 35 17.27 6.99 13.34
C LEU A 35 18.07 7.02 12.04
N ARG A 36 17.63 7.80 11.03
CA ARG A 36 18.19 7.79 9.66
C ARG A 36 19.71 7.95 9.61
N LYS A 37 20.30 8.88 10.39
CA LYS A 37 21.76 9.12 10.36
C LYS A 37 22.54 7.86 10.76
N SER A 38 22.09 7.19 11.83
CA SER A 38 22.70 5.94 12.29
C SER A 38 22.33 4.76 11.37
N TRP A 39 21.13 4.78 10.80
CA TRP A 39 20.63 3.78 9.85
C TRP A 39 21.48 3.71 8.57
N ASP A 40 21.82 4.86 8.00
CA ASP A 40 22.57 4.96 6.74
C ASP A 40 24.09 4.87 6.92
N SER A 41 24.60 4.97 8.15
CA SER A 41 26.03 4.87 8.41
C SER A 41 26.54 3.43 8.27
N LYS A 42 27.48 3.22 7.34
CA LYS A 42 28.20 1.95 7.12
C LYS A 42 29.19 1.62 8.24
N ALA A 43 29.59 2.63 9.04
CA ALA A 43 30.55 2.45 10.12
C ALA A 43 29.92 1.80 11.36
N ILE A 44 28.59 1.91 11.52
CA ILE A 44 27.85 1.35 12.65
C ILE A 44 27.38 -0.06 12.27
N ASN A 45 27.80 -1.07 13.03
CA ASN A 45 27.37 -2.46 12.82
C ASN A 45 26.67 -3.08 14.03
N ASP A 46 26.43 -2.25 15.04
CA ASP A 46 25.96 -2.54 16.38
C ASP A 46 24.72 -1.67 16.70
N LEU A 47 23.90 -1.36 15.69
CA LEU A 47 22.72 -0.53 15.91
C LEU A 47 21.69 -1.30 16.74
N THR A 48 21.39 -0.79 17.93
CA THR A 48 20.43 -1.45 18.82
C THR A 48 18.98 -1.20 18.37
N ASP A 49 18.18 -2.25 18.35
CA ASP A 49 16.72 -2.18 18.16
C ASP A 49 15.99 -1.87 19.48
N SER A 50 14.65 -1.89 19.48
CA SER A 50 13.86 -1.58 20.69
C SER A 50 13.85 -2.71 21.72
N TYR A 51 14.26 -3.92 21.32
CA TYR A 51 14.35 -5.11 22.17
C TYR A 51 15.78 -5.36 22.69
N GLY A 52 16.75 -4.55 22.29
CA GLY A 52 18.15 -4.64 22.71
C GLY A 52 19.03 -5.52 21.81
N GLN A 53 18.56 -5.92 20.62
CA GLN A 53 19.35 -6.66 19.64
C GLN A 53 20.22 -5.72 18.81
N GLU A 54 21.43 -6.15 18.47
CA GLU A 54 22.36 -5.42 17.62
C GLU A 54 22.20 -5.81 16.15
N TRP A 55 22.11 -4.81 15.28
CA TRP A 55 21.89 -5.00 13.85
C TRP A 55 23.06 -4.49 13.00
N THR A 56 23.58 -5.38 12.15
CA THR A 56 24.63 -5.02 11.19
C THR A 56 24.10 -4.10 10.09
N TYR A 57 24.99 -3.36 9.40
CA TYR A 57 24.56 -2.53 8.27
C TYR A 57 23.83 -3.33 7.18
N ARG A 58 24.28 -4.58 6.92
CA ARG A 58 23.68 -5.42 5.87
C ARG A 58 22.26 -5.83 6.22
N ASP A 59 22.04 -6.30 7.45
CA ASP A 59 20.72 -6.78 7.88
C ASP A 59 19.69 -5.66 7.92
N ARG A 60 20.10 -4.46 8.36
CA ARG A 60 19.27 -3.25 8.32
C ARG A 60 18.86 -2.89 6.89
N LYS A 61 19.80 -2.92 5.95
CA LYS A 61 19.49 -2.63 4.55
C LYS A 61 18.62 -3.71 3.91
N THR A 62 18.80 -4.98 4.24
CA THR A 62 17.88 -6.05 3.83
C THR A 62 16.47 -5.80 4.36
N LEU A 63 16.33 -5.42 5.63
CA LEU A 63 15.03 -5.08 6.22
C LEU A 63 14.40 -3.85 5.55
N GLU A 64 15.18 -2.81 5.29
CA GLU A 64 14.72 -1.60 4.58
C GLU A 64 14.20 -1.92 3.18
N PHE A 65 14.94 -2.70 2.40
CA PHE A 65 14.51 -3.10 1.06
C PHE A 65 13.29 -4.04 1.09
N THR A 66 13.19 -4.88 2.11
CA THR A 66 11.98 -5.66 2.38
C THR A 66 10.78 -4.74 2.64
N CYS A 67 10.95 -3.68 3.43
CA CYS A 67 9.92 -2.67 3.66
C CYS A 67 9.53 -1.93 2.37
N HIS A 68 10.49 -1.61 1.50
CA HIS A 68 10.18 -1.00 0.19
C HIS A 68 9.34 -1.92 -0.69
N THR A 69 9.66 -3.22 -0.70
CA THR A 69 8.90 -4.22 -1.47
C THR A 69 7.49 -4.35 -0.91
N ALA A 70 7.33 -4.37 0.41
CA ALA A 70 6.03 -4.43 1.06
C ALA A 70 5.20 -3.16 0.81
N PHE A 71 5.83 -1.99 0.83
CA PHE A 71 5.18 -0.74 0.46
C PHE A 71 4.69 -0.81 -0.99
N PHE A 72 5.51 -1.29 -1.92
CA PHE A 72 5.10 -1.49 -3.31
C PHE A 72 3.88 -2.42 -3.44
N VAL A 73 3.91 -3.57 -2.78
CA VAL A 73 2.76 -4.51 -2.76
C VAL A 73 1.53 -3.87 -2.13
N SER A 74 1.68 -3.08 -1.07
CA SER A 74 0.55 -2.37 -0.46
C SER A 74 -0.12 -1.40 -1.43
N ILE A 75 0.66 -0.73 -2.28
CA ILE A 75 0.14 0.14 -3.35
C ILE A 75 -0.67 -0.69 -4.34
N VAL A 76 -0.16 -1.84 -4.79
CA VAL A 76 -0.91 -2.74 -5.70
C VAL A 76 -2.24 -3.19 -5.07
N VAL A 77 -2.26 -3.52 -3.77
CA VAL A 77 -3.50 -3.95 -3.08
C VAL A 77 -4.55 -2.83 -2.99
N VAL A 78 -4.15 -1.59 -2.71
CA VAL A 78 -5.09 -0.46 -2.69
C VAL A 78 -5.51 -0.03 -4.09
N GLN A 79 -4.67 -0.26 -5.11
CA GLN A 79 -5.01 -0.04 -6.51
C GLN A 79 -6.16 -0.94 -6.97
N TRP A 80 -6.35 -2.13 -6.38
CA TRP A 80 -7.51 -2.96 -6.68
C TRP A 80 -8.83 -2.22 -6.44
N ALA A 81 -8.96 -1.57 -5.28
CA ALA A 81 -10.12 -0.77 -4.96
C ALA A 81 -10.20 0.47 -5.85
N ASP A 82 -9.07 1.17 -6.07
CA ASP A 82 -9.01 2.38 -6.89
C ASP A 82 -9.49 2.14 -8.33
N LEU A 83 -9.07 1.03 -8.92
CA LEU A 83 -9.45 0.63 -10.27
C LEU A 83 -10.95 0.28 -10.35
N ILE A 84 -11.46 -0.43 -9.34
CA ILE A 84 -12.89 -0.74 -9.25
C ILE A 84 -13.73 0.53 -9.11
N ILE A 85 -13.29 1.51 -8.30
CA ILE A 85 -14.04 2.75 -8.13
C ILE A 85 -13.94 3.65 -9.37
N CYS A 86 -12.79 3.75 -10.03
CA CYS A 86 -12.65 4.57 -11.23
C CYS A 86 -13.54 4.12 -12.41
N LYS A 87 -14.06 2.88 -12.36
CA LYS A 87 -14.96 2.34 -13.38
C LYS A 87 -16.29 3.10 -13.52
N THR A 88 -16.86 3.60 -12.43
CA THR A 88 -18.20 4.21 -12.43
C THR A 88 -18.19 5.49 -11.61
N ARG A 89 -18.65 6.60 -12.20
CA ARG A 89 -18.62 7.91 -11.51
C ARG A 89 -19.84 8.19 -10.64
N ARG A 90 -21.01 7.65 -11.03
CA ARG A 90 -22.32 7.89 -10.36
C ARG A 90 -23.07 6.62 -9.98
N ASN A 91 -23.02 5.59 -10.85
CA ASN A 91 -23.71 4.33 -10.61
C ASN A 91 -22.99 3.49 -9.55
N SER A 92 -23.78 2.73 -8.79
CA SER A 92 -23.26 1.70 -7.90
C SER A 92 -22.59 0.58 -8.69
N ILE A 93 -21.48 0.08 -8.17
CA ILE A 93 -20.79 -1.08 -8.75
C ILE A 93 -21.71 -2.32 -8.75
N PHE A 94 -22.58 -2.45 -7.75
CA PHE A 94 -23.54 -3.56 -7.65
C PHE A 94 -24.60 -3.55 -8.76
N HIS A 95 -25.01 -2.36 -9.23
CA HIS A 95 -25.94 -2.24 -10.35
C HIS A 95 -25.24 -2.38 -11.71
N GLN A 96 -24.03 -1.83 -11.85
CA GLN A 96 -23.29 -1.85 -13.12
C GLN A 96 -22.67 -3.24 -13.42
N GLY A 97 -22.20 -3.93 -12.39
CA GLY A 97 -21.49 -5.20 -12.49
C GLY A 97 -20.06 -5.12 -13.06
N MET A 98 -19.33 -6.24 -13.00
CA MET A 98 -17.93 -6.37 -13.47
C MET A 98 -17.79 -7.01 -14.87
N ARG A 99 -18.58 -6.55 -15.86
CA ARG A 99 -18.57 -7.11 -17.24
C ARG A 99 -17.38 -6.73 -18.13
N ASN A 100 -16.47 -5.85 -17.66
CA ASN A 100 -15.33 -5.42 -18.47
C ASN A 100 -14.18 -6.41 -18.32
N TRP A 101 -13.99 -7.28 -19.32
CA TRP A 101 -12.97 -8.33 -19.29
C TRP A 101 -11.54 -7.77 -19.26
N ALA A 102 -11.27 -6.68 -20.01
CA ALA A 102 -9.95 -6.04 -20.02
C ALA A 102 -9.58 -5.50 -18.63
N LEU A 103 -10.57 -4.97 -17.89
CA LEU A 103 -10.38 -4.48 -16.52
C LEU A 103 -10.06 -5.63 -15.55
N ASN A 104 -10.84 -6.71 -15.60
CA ASN A 104 -10.62 -7.88 -14.75
C ASN A 104 -9.27 -8.55 -15.04
N PHE A 105 -8.89 -8.62 -16.33
CA PHE A 105 -7.57 -9.09 -16.74
C PHE A 105 -6.45 -8.19 -16.20
N GLY A 106 -6.62 -6.86 -16.27
CA GLY A 106 -5.67 -5.90 -15.71
C GLY A 106 -5.39 -6.12 -14.22
N LEU A 107 -6.44 -6.32 -13.41
CA LEU A 107 -6.31 -6.60 -11.97
C LEU A 107 -5.51 -7.88 -11.68
N VAL A 108 -5.82 -8.96 -12.41
CA VAL A 108 -5.11 -10.24 -12.26
C VAL A 108 -3.66 -10.11 -12.73
N PHE A 109 -3.44 -9.47 -13.88
CA PHE A 109 -2.11 -9.25 -14.43
C PHE A 109 -1.23 -8.42 -13.50
N GLU A 110 -1.77 -7.34 -12.93
CA GLU A 110 -1.05 -6.49 -11.97
C GLU A 110 -0.64 -7.28 -10.73
N THR A 111 -1.54 -8.10 -10.19
CA THR A 111 -1.28 -8.95 -9.02
C THR A 111 -0.20 -9.99 -9.31
N ILE A 112 -0.28 -10.64 -10.48
CA ILE A 112 0.73 -11.62 -10.92
C ILE A 112 2.07 -10.93 -11.12
N LEU A 113 2.10 -9.76 -11.74
CA LEU A 113 3.32 -8.98 -11.95
C LEU A 113 3.95 -8.61 -10.60
N ALA A 114 3.16 -8.12 -9.63
CA ALA A 114 3.66 -7.81 -8.29
C ALA A 114 4.23 -9.04 -7.58
N ALA A 115 3.59 -10.20 -7.72
CA ALA A 115 4.08 -11.45 -7.16
C ALA A 115 5.39 -11.91 -7.84
N ILE A 116 5.47 -11.86 -9.18
CA ILE A 116 6.71 -12.15 -9.92
C ILE A 116 7.81 -11.20 -9.46
N LEU A 117 7.53 -9.89 -9.35
CA LEU A 117 8.52 -8.91 -8.94
C LEU A 117 9.05 -9.13 -7.52
N SER A 118 8.19 -9.62 -6.62
CA SER A 118 8.54 -9.83 -5.21
C SER A 118 9.24 -11.17 -4.94
N TYR A 119 8.90 -12.22 -5.69
CA TYR A 119 9.32 -13.60 -5.40
C TYR A 119 10.33 -14.20 -6.38
N THR A 120 10.61 -13.54 -7.50
CA THR A 120 11.57 -14.07 -8.48
C THR A 120 13.02 -13.94 -7.98
N PRO A 121 13.80 -15.03 -7.96
CA PRO A 121 15.20 -14.97 -7.54
C PRO A 121 16.04 -14.12 -8.51
N GLY A 122 16.91 -13.26 -7.97
CA GLY A 122 17.72 -12.30 -8.75
C GLY A 122 17.18 -10.87 -8.75
N MET A 123 15.95 -10.67 -8.29
CA MET A 123 15.35 -9.33 -8.15
C MET A 123 15.88 -8.55 -6.94
N ASP A 124 16.48 -9.25 -5.99
CA ASP A 124 17.27 -8.70 -4.88
C ASP A 124 18.50 -7.92 -5.40
N LYS A 125 19.11 -8.38 -6.49
CA LYS A 125 20.28 -7.72 -7.10
C LYS A 125 19.91 -6.63 -8.09
N GLY A 126 18.85 -6.85 -8.88
CA GLY A 126 18.41 -5.92 -9.92
C GLY A 126 17.62 -4.73 -9.38
N LEU A 127 16.50 -5.00 -8.69
CA LEU A 127 15.55 -3.98 -8.22
C LEU A 127 15.58 -3.80 -6.70
N ARG A 128 16.42 -4.57 -5.98
CA ARG A 128 16.47 -4.61 -4.52
C ARG A 128 15.11 -4.97 -3.91
N MET A 129 14.41 -5.89 -4.55
CA MET A 129 13.16 -6.45 -4.04
C MET A 129 13.45 -7.75 -3.29
N PHE A 130 12.93 -7.84 -2.08
CA PHE A 130 13.13 -9.00 -1.21
C PHE A 130 11.82 -9.77 -1.03
N PRO A 131 11.88 -11.10 -0.89
CA PRO A 131 10.70 -11.93 -0.75
C PRO A 131 9.91 -11.57 0.51
N LEU A 132 8.61 -11.39 0.35
CA LEU A 132 7.70 -11.00 1.43
C LEU A 132 7.01 -12.20 2.04
N LYS A 133 6.82 -12.19 3.36
CA LYS A 133 5.89 -13.13 4.00
C LYS A 133 4.46 -12.85 3.51
N PHE A 134 3.65 -13.89 3.32
CA PHE A 134 2.26 -13.75 2.92
C PHE A 134 1.46 -12.84 3.87
N VAL A 135 1.77 -12.91 5.18
CA VAL A 135 1.13 -12.06 6.21
C VAL A 135 1.27 -10.57 5.90
N TRP A 136 2.36 -10.14 5.27
CA TRP A 136 2.60 -8.72 4.95
C TRP A 136 1.76 -8.18 3.79
N TRP A 137 1.00 -9.03 3.10
CA TRP A 137 0.00 -8.58 2.12
C TRP A 137 -1.29 -8.10 2.78
N LEU A 138 -1.61 -8.64 3.97
CA LEU A 138 -2.89 -8.42 4.65
C LEU A 138 -3.07 -6.99 5.21
N PRO A 139 -2.04 -6.29 5.75
CA PRO A 139 -2.20 -4.98 6.36
C PRO A 139 -2.76 -3.90 5.41
N ALA A 140 -2.62 -4.06 4.10
CA ALA A 140 -3.15 -3.14 3.10
C ALA A 140 -4.65 -3.38 2.76
N LEU A 141 -5.17 -4.58 3.02
CA LEU A 141 -6.56 -4.94 2.70
C LEU A 141 -7.62 -4.08 3.40
N PRO A 142 -7.49 -3.75 4.71
CA PRO A 142 -8.44 -2.87 5.38
C PRO A 142 -8.52 -1.48 4.75
N PHE A 143 -7.39 -0.94 4.26
CA PHE A 143 -7.36 0.35 3.57
C PHE A 143 -8.02 0.27 2.20
N SER A 144 -7.77 -0.80 1.45
CA SER A 144 -8.43 -1.08 0.16
C SER A 144 -9.96 -1.16 0.34
N LEU A 145 -10.44 -1.89 1.35
CA LEU A 145 -11.86 -1.95 1.70
C LEU A 145 -12.41 -0.57 2.10
N SER A 146 -11.66 0.21 2.87
CA SER A 146 -12.06 1.56 3.29
C SER A 146 -12.23 2.50 2.10
N ILE A 147 -11.33 2.44 1.11
CA ILE A 147 -11.45 3.21 -0.15
C ILE A 147 -12.74 2.82 -0.89
N PHE A 148 -13.00 1.52 -1.01
CA PHE A 148 -14.20 1.01 -1.68
C PHE A 148 -15.49 1.49 -0.99
N VAL A 149 -15.58 1.35 0.33
CA VAL A 149 -16.75 1.77 1.12
C VAL A 149 -16.94 3.29 1.06
N TYR A 150 -15.86 4.06 1.19
CA TYR A 150 -15.90 5.52 1.10
C TYR A 150 -16.50 5.99 -0.22
N ASP A 151 -16.05 5.43 -1.35
CA ASP A 151 -16.52 5.86 -2.66
C ASP A 151 -17.95 5.40 -2.96
N GLU A 152 -18.34 4.21 -2.50
CA GLU A 152 -19.71 3.72 -2.66
C GLU A 152 -20.71 4.56 -1.85
N ILE A 153 -20.34 4.98 -0.63
CA ILE A 153 -21.12 5.94 0.18
C ILE A 153 -21.23 7.29 -0.54
N ARG A 154 -20.13 7.82 -1.07
CA ARG A 154 -20.13 9.08 -1.84
C ARG A 154 -21.12 9.02 -3.00
N ARG A 155 -21.10 7.94 -3.78
CA ARG A 155 -22.04 7.73 -4.90
C ARG A 155 -23.47 7.53 -4.46
N PHE A 156 -23.70 6.92 -3.31
CA PHE A 156 -25.04 6.81 -2.74
C PHE A 156 -25.63 8.20 -2.46
N TYR A 157 -24.85 9.10 -1.84
CA TYR A 157 -25.28 10.48 -1.62
C TYR A 157 -25.49 11.28 -2.92
N LEU A 158 -24.60 11.12 -3.91
CA LEU A 158 -24.73 11.75 -5.24
C LEU A 158 -25.99 11.32 -6.01
N ARG A 159 -26.48 10.11 -5.77
CA ARG A 159 -27.73 9.61 -6.36
C ARG A 159 -28.96 10.14 -5.63
N ARG A 160 -28.87 10.34 -4.31
CA ARG A 160 -30.00 10.78 -3.49
C ARG A 160 -30.27 12.28 -3.58
N ASN A 161 -29.22 13.10 -3.70
CA ASN A 161 -29.32 14.57 -3.75
C ASN A 161 -28.67 15.14 -5.03
N PRO A 162 -29.33 15.05 -6.19
CA PRO A 162 -28.84 15.68 -7.42
C PRO A 162 -28.81 17.22 -7.27
N GLY A 163 -27.69 17.84 -7.60
CA GLY A 163 -27.47 19.30 -7.51
C GLY A 163 -26.91 19.81 -6.18
N GLY A 164 -26.56 18.93 -5.24
CA GLY A 164 -25.94 19.31 -3.97
C GLY A 164 -24.46 19.71 -4.07
N TRP A 165 -23.93 20.31 -3.01
CA TRP A 165 -22.50 20.70 -2.89
C TRP A 165 -21.52 19.55 -3.21
N LEU A 166 -21.86 18.32 -2.82
CA LEU A 166 -21.06 17.13 -3.10
C LEU A 166 -20.92 16.85 -4.61
N GLU A 167 -21.96 17.11 -5.40
CA GLU A 167 -21.88 16.97 -6.86
C GLU A 167 -21.01 18.07 -7.48
N GLN A 168 -21.08 19.30 -6.97
CA GLN A 168 -20.27 20.41 -7.48
C GLN A 168 -18.76 20.24 -7.18
N GLU A 169 -18.40 19.69 -6.03
CA GLU A 169 -16.99 19.55 -5.60
C GLU A 169 -16.35 18.21 -5.99
N THR A 170 -17.15 17.15 -6.15
CA THR A 170 -16.61 15.78 -6.26
C THR A 170 -17.03 15.04 -7.52
N TYR A 171 -17.85 15.63 -8.38
CA TYR A 171 -18.26 15.00 -9.64
C TYR A 171 -17.22 15.26 -10.74
N TYR A 172 -16.22 14.38 -10.83
CA TYR A 172 -15.25 14.32 -11.94
C TYR A 172 -15.10 12.90 -12.45
#